data_AF-A0A397VV17-F1
#
_entry.id   AF-A0A397VV17-F1
#
_cell.length_a   1.000
_cell.length_b   1.000
_cell.length_c   1.000
_cell.angle_alpha   90.00
_cell.angle_beta   90.00
_cell.angle_gamma   90.00
#
_symmetry.space_group_name_H-M   'P 1'
#
loop_
_entity.id
_entity.type
_entity.pdbx_description
1 polymer ?
#
loop_
_entity_poly.entity_id
_entity_poly.type
_entity_poly.pdbx_seq_one_letter_code
_entity_poly.pdbx_strand_id
1 'polypeptide(L)'
;MIGIGFCTKTSDQNKYNIDIMPLPGQENNSWGYHGDDGYLFCSGSGESYGPSYTIGDTIGCYLNFKNRIAFYTKNGINLGIACHLPDDLEEGSLYPCVGFRSQGGFIEANFGDRDFEYSVMTNKDISNHFNNQFVKTESCCSAIEYQEKIYFIKGECEEALLDLINKLTESLKKNKNNTIDLIYRGKIYFIIGKYEEALEDLTKLLEIEQDNIVALSYRGEIYYMMKRYNDSIADLKKLLKIVPHDAWANETSKLIEDS
;
A
#
# COMPACT_ATOMS: atom_id res chain seq x y z
N MET A 1 20.59 12.90 7.66
CA MET A 1 19.62 11.87 8.07
C MET A 1 18.23 12.45 7.99
N ILE A 2 17.32 11.69 7.38
CA ILE A 2 15.91 12.01 7.21
C ILE A 2 15.13 10.81 7.75
N GLY A 3 14.10 11.06 8.54
CA GLY A 3 13.11 10.07 8.94
C GLY A 3 11.74 10.50 8.44
N ILE A 4 10.98 9.57 7.87
CA ILE A 4 9.63 9.82 7.33
C ILE A 4 8.67 8.89 8.04
N GLY A 5 7.51 9.40 8.45
CA GLY A 5 6.45 8.56 9.01
C GLY A 5 5.28 9.36 9.52
N PHE A 6 4.79 8.99 10.70
CA PHE A 6 3.57 9.54 11.29
C PHE A 6 3.62 9.51 12.82
N CYS A 7 2.89 10.40 13.46
CA CYS A 7 2.78 10.44 14.91
C CYS A 7 1.39 10.90 15.35
N THR A 8 1.01 10.61 16.59
CA THR A 8 -0.15 11.26 17.19
C THR A 8 0.19 12.68 17.60
N LYS A 9 -0.84 13.47 17.93
CA LYS A 9 -0.63 14.80 18.50
C LYS A 9 0.20 14.67 19.79
N THR A 10 1.46 15.08 19.72
CA THR A 10 2.35 15.15 20.89
C THR A 10 1.72 16.05 21.95
N SER A 11 1.50 15.53 23.16
CA SER A 11 1.01 16.32 24.30
C SER A 11 2.04 17.33 24.82
N ASP A 12 3.31 17.17 24.47
CA ASP A 12 4.42 17.88 25.11
C ASP A 12 5.27 18.69 24.11
N GLN A 13 4.74 19.81 23.60
CA GLN A 13 5.54 20.81 22.86
C GLN A 13 6.62 21.50 23.72
N ASN A 14 6.62 21.28 25.05
CA ASN A 14 7.48 21.99 26.01
C ASN A 14 8.63 21.15 26.60
N LYS A 15 8.85 19.91 26.14
CA LYS A 15 9.79 18.99 26.79
C LYS A 15 11.19 18.97 26.18
N TYR A 16 11.36 19.41 24.94
CA TYR A 16 12.63 19.29 24.22
C TYR A 16 13.18 20.66 23.82
N ASN A 17 14.48 20.83 24.05
CA ASN A 17 15.24 21.91 23.44
C ASN A 17 15.24 21.67 21.91
N ILE A 18 15.09 22.73 21.10
CA ILE A 18 14.98 22.63 19.63
C ILE A 18 16.13 21.80 19.01
N ASP A 19 17.29 21.76 19.68
CA ASP A 19 18.48 21.03 19.24
C ASP A 19 18.40 19.50 19.43
N ILE A 20 17.36 18.95 20.08
CA ILE A 20 17.23 17.51 20.37
C ILE A 20 15.79 17.02 20.12
N MET A 21 15.18 17.41 19.00
CA MET A 21 13.91 16.80 18.61
C MET A 21 14.13 15.34 18.13
N PRO A 22 13.38 14.36 18.68
CA PRO A 22 13.44 12.99 18.20
C PRO A 22 12.99 12.92 16.74
N LEU A 23 13.59 12.01 15.96
CA LEU A 23 13.09 11.70 14.63
C LEU A 23 11.79 10.88 14.74
N PRO A 24 10.95 10.87 13.68
CA PRO A 24 9.76 10.01 13.63
C PRO A 24 10.08 8.59 14.08
N GLY A 25 9.25 8.02 14.96
CA GLY A 25 9.48 6.68 15.50
C GLY A 25 10.29 6.60 16.79
N GLN A 26 11.06 7.63 17.16
CA GLN A 26 11.96 7.56 18.34
C GLN A 26 11.26 7.89 19.67
N GLU A 27 9.98 8.26 19.64
CA GLU A 27 9.17 8.59 20.81
C GLU A 27 7.86 7.78 20.80
N ASN A 28 7.21 7.67 21.95
CA ASN A 28 5.93 6.97 22.06
C ASN A 28 4.88 7.57 21.11
N ASN A 29 4.05 6.71 20.50
CA ASN A 29 3.01 7.10 19.55
C ASN A 29 3.56 7.84 18.31
N SER A 30 4.78 7.49 17.93
CA SER A 30 5.45 7.96 16.73
C SER A 30 6.01 6.75 15.99
N TRP A 31 6.00 6.80 14.66
CA TRP A 31 6.48 5.75 13.76
C TRP A 31 7.28 6.39 12.64
N GLY A 32 8.40 5.78 12.24
CA GLY A 32 9.25 6.36 11.22
C GLY A 32 10.24 5.41 10.58
N TYR A 33 10.42 5.54 9.28
CA TYR A 33 11.41 4.84 8.47
C TYR A 33 12.57 5.78 8.15
N HIS A 34 13.79 5.39 8.52
CA HIS A 34 14.98 6.25 8.51
C HIS A 34 15.87 5.93 7.32
N GLY A 35 16.34 6.97 6.63
CA GLY A 35 17.00 6.83 5.33
C GLY A 35 18.47 6.48 5.37
N ASP A 36 19.15 6.71 6.49
CA ASP A 36 20.58 6.43 6.62
C ASP A 36 20.89 4.94 6.81
N ASP A 37 20.06 4.24 7.58
CA ASP A 37 20.25 2.83 7.93
C ASP A 37 19.14 1.91 7.42
N GLY A 38 18.01 2.47 6.95
CA GLY A 38 16.87 1.69 6.52
C GLY A 38 16.05 1.10 7.68
N TYR A 39 16.27 1.58 8.91
CA TYR A 39 15.56 1.08 10.09
C TYR A 39 14.16 1.68 10.18
N LEU A 40 13.26 0.85 10.69
CA LEU A 40 11.96 1.26 11.16
C LEU A 40 12.02 1.49 12.68
N PHE A 41 11.54 2.64 13.11
CA PHE A 41 11.35 2.98 14.51
C PHE A 41 9.84 3.04 14.81
N CYS A 42 9.39 2.20 15.75
CA CYS A 42 8.00 2.14 16.21
C CYS A 42 7.96 2.42 17.71
N SER A 43 7.50 3.62 18.08
CA SER A 43 7.35 4.02 19.48
C SER A 43 8.60 3.80 20.35
N GLY A 44 9.78 4.15 19.82
CA GLY A 44 11.08 4.05 20.49
C GLY A 44 11.86 2.75 20.22
N SER A 45 11.22 1.74 19.65
CA SER A 45 11.90 0.48 19.25
C SER A 45 12.37 0.55 17.81
N GLY A 46 13.64 0.30 17.54
CA GLY A 46 14.23 0.27 16.19
C GLY A 46 14.52 -1.15 15.71
N GLU A 47 14.15 -1.48 14.48
CA GLU A 47 14.48 -2.74 13.81
C GLU A 47 14.84 -2.53 12.33
N SER A 48 15.61 -3.46 11.78
CA SER A 48 15.90 -3.46 10.33
C SER A 48 14.61 -3.69 9.56
N TYR A 49 14.36 -2.88 8.53
CA TYR A 49 13.10 -2.93 7.79
C TYR A 49 13.29 -2.95 6.28
N GLY A 50 13.98 -1.94 5.75
CA GLY A 50 14.12 -1.78 4.31
C GLY A 50 15.50 -1.24 3.92
N PRO A 51 15.73 -0.98 2.64
CA PRO A 51 16.99 -0.38 2.18
C PRO A 51 17.16 1.04 2.75
N SER A 52 18.37 1.58 2.74
CA SER A 52 18.58 3.02 2.93
C SER A 52 18.00 3.82 1.75
N TYR A 53 17.77 5.12 1.93
CA TYR A 53 17.29 6.02 0.87
C TYR A 53 17.98 7.38 0.90
N THR A 54 18.07 8.01 -0.27
CA THR A 54 18.89 9.21 -0.48
C THR A 54 18.28 10.16 -1.53
N ILE A 55 19.08 11.14 -1.97
CA ILE A 55 18.72 12.13 -2.98
C ILE A 55 18.17 11.43 -4.23
N GLY A 56 16.96 11.83 -4.63
CA GLY A 56 16.28 11.31 -5.81
C GLY A 56 15.29 10.17 -5.52
N ASP A 57 15.32 9.57 -4.34
CA ASP A 57 14.35 8.55 -3.95
C ASP A 57 13.00 9.18 -3.53
N THR A 58 11.91 8.53 -3.93
CA THR A 58 10.54 8.80 -3.43
C THR A 58 10.19 7.78 -2.36
N ILE A 59 9.84 8.25 -1.17
CA ILE A 59 9.35 7.39 -0.09
C ILE A 59 7.85 7.61 0.12
N GLY A 60 7.06 6.56 -0.07
CA GLY A 60 5.64 6.54 0.28
C GLY A 60 5.42 5.98 1.68
N CYS A 61 4.39 6.48 2.36
CA CYS A 61 3.90 5.94 3.62
C CYS A 61 2.42 5.60 3.46
N TYR A 62 2.09 4.31 3.57
CA TYR A 62 0.73 3.81 3.41
C TYR A 62 0.14 3.42 4.77
N LEU A 63 -1.07 3.89 5.06
CA LEU A 63 -1.81 3.58 6.28
C LEU A 63 -3.12 2.88 5.92
N ASN A 64 -3.32 1.67 6.43
CA ASN A 64 -4.60 0.97 6.39
C ASN A 64 -5.19 0.93 7.80
N PHE A 65 -6.11 1.85 8.09
CA PHE A 65 -6.77 1.93 9.40
C PHE A 65 -7.67 0.74 9.70
N LYS A 66 -8.22 0.06 8.67
CA LYS A 66 -9.10 -1.10 8.84
C LYS A 66 -8.33 -2.33 9.28
N ASN A 67 -7.23 -2.62 8.59
CA ASN A 67 -6.35 -3.72 8.93
C ASN A 67 -5.34 -3.37 10.02
N ARG A 68 -5.33 -2.11 10.47
CA ARG A 68 -4.37 -1.57 11.43
C ARG A 68 -2.94 -1.89 11.01
N ILE A 69 -2.59 -1.60 9.75
CA ILE A 69 -1.22 -1.78 9.25
C ILE A 69 -0.69 -0.49 8.65
N ALA A 70 0.63 -0.33 8.74
CA ALA A 70 1.39 0.64 7.97
C ALA A 70 2.48 -0.08 7.18
N PHE A 71 2.79 0.42 5.99
CA PHE A 71 3.98 0.03 5.23
C PHE A 71 4.54 1.25 4.49
N TYR A 72 5.80 1.17 4.11
CA TYR A 72 6.45 2.18 3.28
C TYR A 72 6.68 1.64 1.88
N THR A 73 6.86 2.56 0.94
CA THR A 73 7.33 2.25 -0.40
C THR A 73 8.58 3.05 -0.70
N LYS A 74 9.44 2.50 -1.56
CA LYS A 74 10.58 3.21 -2.13
C LYS A 74 10.49 3.16 -3.64
N ASN A 75 10.43 4.32 -4.30
CA ASN A 75 10.32 4.46 -5.76
C ASN A 75 9.20 3.58 -6.34
N GLY A 76 8.03 3.65 -5.72
CA GLY A 76 6.87 2.84 -6.12
C GLY A 76 6.90 1.37 -5.72
N ILE A 77 7.94 0.88 -5.04
CA ILE A 77 8.04 -0.53 -4.60
C ILE A 77 7.62 -0.66 -3.15
N ASN A 78 6.64 -1.53 -2.88
CA ASN A 78 6.19 -1.88 -1.53
C ASN A 78 7.28 -2.63 -0.74
N LEU A 79 7.61 -2.15 0.46
CA LEU A 79 8.67 -2.71 1.33
C LEU A 79 8.12 -3.65 2.43
N GLY A 80 6.84 -4.00 2.36
CA GLY A 80 6.21 -4.93 3.29
C GLY A 80 5.71 -4.23 4.55
N ILE A 81 4.93 -4.96 5.36
CA ILE A 81 4.33 -4.42 6.58
C ILE A 81 5.43 -3.92 7.52
N ALA A 82 5.41 -2.60 7.78
CA ALA A 82 6.28 -1.94 8.72
C ALA A 82 5.80 -2.22 10.14
N CYS A 83 4.55 -1.86 10.45
CA CYS A 83 4.01 -2.03 11.80
C CYS A 83 2.51 -2.21 11.82
N HIS A 84 2.02 -2.73 12.95
CA HIS A 84 0.60 -2.70 13.29
C HIS A 84 0.26 -1.43 14.07
N LEU A 85 -0.87 -0.80 13.71
CA LEU A 85 -1.39 0.36 14.43
C LEU A 85 -2.05 -0.11 15.74
N PRO A 86 -1.88 0.61 16.87
CA PRO A 86 -2.48 0.23 18.16
C PRO A 86 -3.99 0.09 18.06
N ASP A 87 -4.65 -0.83 18.77
CA ASP A 87 -6.11 -1.04 18.68
C ASP A 87 -6.95 0.14 19.21
N ASP A 88 -6.41 0.91 20.14
CA ASP A 88 -7.04 2.07 20.77
C ASP A 88 -6.79 3.40 20.01
N LEU A 89 -6.02 3.37 18.92
CA LEU A 89 -5.77 4.55 18.09
C LEU A 89 -7.06 5.07 17.46
N GLU A 90 -7.46 6.28 17.87
CA GLU A 90 -8.60 7.01 17.32
C GLU A 90 -8.36 7.39 15.85
N GLU A 91 -9.38 7.20 14.99
CA GLU A 91 -9.29 7.62 13.60
C GLU A 91 -9.13 9.15 13.50
N GLY A 92 -8.22 9.62 12.64
CA GLY A 92 -7.90 11.05 12.53
C GLY A 92 -6.94 11.59 13.59
N SER A 93 -6.39 10.73 14.46
CA SER A 93 -5.38 11.12 15.45
C SER A 93 -3.94 11.12 14.95
N LEU A 94 -3.69 10.58 13.75
CA LEU A 94 -2.35 10.52 13.13
C LEU A 94 -2.08 11.70 12.20
N TYR A 95 -0.86 12.20 12.28
CA TYR A 95 -0.33 13.28 11.44
C TYR A 95 0.92 12.79 10.70
N PRO A 96 1.05 13.08 9.39
CA PRO A 96 2.31 12.88 8.68
C PRO A 96 3.43 13.65 9.37
N CYS A 97 4.60 13.02 9.51
CA CYS A 97 5.74 13.58 10.20
C CYS A 97 7.03 13.33 9.41
N VAL A 98 7.86 14.36 9.30
CA VAL A 98 9.20 14.28 8.71
C VAL A 98 10.19 14.93 9.65
N GLY A 99 11.28 14.23 9.95
CA GLY A 99 12.36 14.73 10.77
C GLY A 99 13.68 14.82 10.00
N PHE A 100 14.46 15.86 10.30
CA PHE A 100 15.76 16.12 9.69
C PHE A 100 16.84 16.26 10.75
N ARG A 101 18.02 15.71 10.48
CA ARG A 101 19.26 16.04 11.22
C ARG A 101 20.39 16.58 10.34
N SER A 102 20.20 16.63 9.02
CA SER A 102 21.21 17.16 8.07
C SER A 102 20.94 18.62 7.72
N GLN A 103 21.98 19.46 7.76
CA GLN A 103 21.92 20.82 7.22
C GLN A 103 21.82 20.79 5.69
N GLY A 104 20.94 21.63 5.13
CA GLY A 104 20.81 21.83 3.68
C GLY A 104 20.02 20.77 2.90
N GLY A 105 19.50 19.74 3.58
CA GLY A 105 18.57 18.79 2.97
C GLY A 105 17.16 19.38 2.86
N PHE A 106 16.45 19.06 1.78
CA PHE A 106 15.03 19.38 1.61
C PHE A 106 14.29 18.15 1.10
N ILE A 107 12.99 18.11 1.37
CA ILE A 107 12.06 17.14 0.80
C ILE A 107 10.90 17.89 0.18
N GLU A 108 10.21 17.23 -0.75
CA GLU A 108 8.92 17.67 -1.26
C GLU A 108 7.87 16.66 -0.78
N ALA A 109 6.80 17.15 -0.15
CA ALA A 109 5.70 16.30 0.29
C ALA A 109 4.58 16.33 -0.74
N ASN A 110 4.13 15.15 -1.17
CA ASN A 110 2.93 15.00 -1.99
C ASN A 110 1.78 14.45 -1.12
N PHE A 111 0.75 15.27 -0.89
CA PHE A 111 -0.48 14.86 -0.19
C PHE A 111 -1.66 14.63 -1.14
N GLY A 112 -1.38 14.42 -2.43
CA GLY A 112 -2.38 14.17 -3.47
C GLY A 112 -2.52 15.26 -4.52
N ASP A 113 -1.60 16.23 -4.58
CA ASP A 113 -1.58 17.25 -5.63
C ASP A 113 -1.03 16.71 -6.97
N ARG A 114 -0.37 15.55 -6.92
CA ARG A 114 0.13 14.81 -8.08
C ARG A 114 -0.01 13.31 -7.85
N ASP A 115 0.07 12.54 -8.93
CA ASP A 115 0.01 11.08 -8.85
C ASP A 115 1.11 10.53 -7.93
N PHE A 116 0.75 9.52 -7.13
CA PHE A 116 1.71 8.81 -6.29
C PHE A 116 2.45 7.75 -7.12
N GLU A 117 3.72 7.54 -6.80
CA GLU A 117 4.56 6.57 -7.51
C GLU A 117 4.14 5.12 -7.22
N TYR A 118 3.65 4.86 -6.00
CA TYR A 118 3.00 3.59 -5.66
C TYR A 118 1.49 3.73 -5.81
N SER A 119 0.90 2.96 -6.72
CA SER A 119 -0.55 2.91 -6.91
C SER A 119 -1.04 1.47 -6.91
N VAL A 120 -1.93 1.14 -5.96
CA VAL A 120 -2.56 -0.18 -5.86
C VAL A 120 -3.65 -0.37 -6.92
N MET A 121 -4.27 0.71 -7.39
CA MET A 121 -5.33 0.68 -8.39
C MET A 121 -5.35 2.02 -9.11
N THR A 122 -5.29 2.02 -10.44
CA THR A 122 -5.36 3.25 -11.22
C THR A 122 -6.79 3.53 -11.67
N ASN A 123 -7.14 4.80 -11.87
CA ASN A 123 -8.43 5.20 -12.46
C ASN A 123 -8.67 4.55 -13.84
N LYS A 124 -7.59 4.25 -14.55
CA LYS A 124 -7.61 3.53 -15.83
C LYS A 124 -8.05 2.07 -15.66
N ASP A 125 -7.67 1.41 -14.56
CA ASP A 125 -8.15 0.07 -14.25
C ASP A 125 -9.67 0.09 -14.04
N ILE A 126 -10.19 0.96 -13.18
CA ILE A 126 -11.62 0.97 -12.82
C ILE A 126 -12.52 1.43 -13.98
N SER A 127 -12.14 2.52 -14.66
CA SER A 127 -12.94 3.10 -15.75
C SER A 127 -13.10 2.17 -16.95
N ASN A 128 -12.10 1.34 -17.28
CA ASN A 128 -12.14 0.44 -18.43
C ASN A 128 -13.19 -0.69 -18.29
N HIS A 129 -13.56 -1.07 -17.07
CA HIS A 129 -14.55 -2.12 -16.82
C HIS A 129 -15.97 -1.58 -16.70
N PHE A 130 -16.17 -0.52 -15.91
CA PHE A 130 -17.53 -0.02 -15.64
C PHE A 130 -18.11 0.77 -16.81
N ASN A 131 -17.28 1.45 -17.63
CA ASN A 131 -17.77 2.11 -18.84
C ASN A 131 -18.30 1.14 -19.90
N ASN A 132 -17.89 -0.15 -19.85
CA ASN A 132 -18.29 -1.15 -20.84
C ASN A 132 -19.43 -2.07 -20.37
N GLN A 133 -19.80 -2.08 -19.08
CA GLN A 133 -20.76 -3.07 -18.56
C GLN A 133 -21.87 -2.48 -17.67
N PHE A 134 -21.69 -1.29 -17.09
CA PHE A 134 -22.68 -0.66 -16.23
C PHE A 134 -22.93 0.78 -16.66
N VAL A 135 -24.09 0.99 -17.29
CA VAL A 135 -24.67 2.29 -17.61
C VAL A 135 -24.48 3.25 -16.43
N LYS A 136 -23.96 4.45 -16.73
CA LYS A 136 -23.87 5.61 -15.82
C LYS A 136 -25.06 5.65 -14.85
N THR A 137 -24.88 5.12 -13.65
CA THR A 137 -25.71 5.45 -12.50
C THR A 137 -24.97 6.55 -11.75
N GLU A 138 -25.68 7.58 -11.30
CA GLU A 138 -25.10 8.76 -10.64
C GLU A 138 -24.20 8.39 -9.44
N SER A 139 -24.45 7.25 -8.80
CA SER A 139 -23.64 6.68 -7.71
C SER A 139 -22.27 6.12 -8.13
N CYS A 140 -22.08 5.73 -9.40
CA CYS A 140 -20.81 5.21 -9.90
C CYS A 140 -19.89 6.34 -10.39
N CYS A 141 -20.49 7.43 -10.91
CA CYS A 141 -19.75 8.63 -11.30
C CYS A 141 -19.11 9.35 -10.10
N SER A 142 -19.79 9.40 -8.94
CA SER A 142 -19.18 9.95 -7.72
C SER A 142 -18.01 9.09 -7.22
N ALA A 143 -18.09 7.76 -7.31
CA ALA A 143 -16.97 6.88 -6.95
C ALA A 143 -15.74 7.11 -7.85
N ILE A 144 -15.92 7.37 -9.15
CA ILE A 144 -14.83 7.57 -10.13
C ILE A 144 -14.21 8.98 -10.02
N GLU A 145 -15.01 10.04 -9.81
CA GLU A 145 -14.49 11.40 -9.57
C GLU A 145 -13.81 11.54 -8.20
N TYR A 146 -14.22 10.74 -7.19
CA TYR A 146 -13.52 10.68 -5.89
C TYR A 146 -12.18 9.94 -5.95
N GLN A 147 -11.94 9.10 -6.98
CA GLN A 147 -10.72 8.27 -7.10
C GLN A 147 -9.48 9.02 -7.61
N GLU A 148 -9.58 10.31 -7.96
CA GLU A 148 -8.41 11.18 -8.16
C GLU A 148 -7.67 11.52 -6.84
N LYS A 149 -8.26 11.22 -5.66
CA LYS A 149 -7.75 11.63 -4.34
C LYS A 149 -7.65 10.49 -3.30
N ILE A 150 -7.24 9.28 -3.70
CA ILE A 150 -7.22 8.12 -2.79
C ILE A 150 -5.98 8.09 -1.88
N TYR A 151 -5.86 8.93 -0.85
CA TYR A 151 -4.96 8.61 0.30
C TYR A 151 -5.51 9.00 1.68
N PHE A 152 -6.82 9.11 1.79
CA PHE A 152 -7.53 8.86 3.03
C PHE A 152 -8.66 7.90 2.66
N ILE A 153 -8.61 6.64 3.09
CA ILE A 153 -9.84 5.84 3.18
C ILE A 153 -10.62 6.45 4.35
N LYS A 154 -11.21 7.62 4.13
CA LYS A 154 -12.28 8.13 4.96
C LYS A 154 -13.43 7.14 4.79
N GLY A 155 -14.16 6.81 5.87
CA GLY A 155 -15.25 5.82 5.86
C GLY A 155 -16.28 5.94 4.72
N GLU A 156 -16.39 7.11 4.07
CA GLU A 156 -17.22 7.32 2.88
C GLU A 156 -16.78 6.53 1.62
N CYS A 157 -15.49 6.16 1.48
CA CYS A 157 -15.01 5.35 0.35
C CYS A 157 -15.30 3.84 0.53
N GLU A 158 -15.57 3.39 1.75
CA GLU A 158 -15.74 1.98 2.07
C GLU A 158 -17.09 1.43 1.54
N GLU A 159 -18.17 2.18 1.72
CA GLU A 159 -19.50 1.77 1.25
C GLU A 159 -19.51 1.54 -0.27
N ALA A 160 -18.80 2.39 -1.02
CA ALA A 160 -18.66 2.26 -2.47
C ALA A 160 -17.88 0.98 -2.87
N LEU A 161 -16.79 0.66 -2.17
CA LEU A 161 -16.02 -0.56 -2.42
C LEU A 161 -16.81 -1.82 -2.05
N LEU A 162 -17.59 -1.77 -0.97
CA LEU A 162 -18.47 -2.87 -0.56
C LEU A 162 -19.62 -3.10 -1.55
N ASP A 163 -20.27 -2.05 -2.04
CA ASP A 163 -21.27 -2.15 -3.10
C ASP A 163 -20.67 -2.77 -4.38
N LEU A 164 -19.43 -2.39 -4.72
CA LEU A 164 -18.72 -2.94 -5.85
C LEU A 164 -18.43 -4.43 -5.69
N ILE A 165 -17.94 -4.85 -4.53
CA ILE A 165 -17.74 -6.27 -4.19
C ILE A 165 -19.06 -7.05 -4.33
N ASN A 166 -20.17 -6.50 -3.86
CA ASN A 166 -21.48 -7.14 -3.95
C ASN A 166 -21.92 -7.32 -5.41
N LYS A 167 -21.78 -6.28 -6.24
CA LYS A 167 -22.09 -6.35 -7.69
C LYS A 167 -21.25 -7.41 -8.41
N LEU A 168 -19.93 -7.42 -8.16
CA LEU A 168 -19.02 -8.40 -8.73
C LEU A 168 -19.37 -9.82 -8.25
N THR A 169 -19.76 -9.97 -6.99
CA THR A 169 -20.19 -11.26 -6.42
C THR A 169 -21.46 -11.79 -7.09
N GLU A 170 -22.48 -10.97 -7.32
CA GLU A 170 -23.69 -11.37 -8.04
C GLU A 170 -23.40 -11.72 -9.51
N SER A 171 -22.47 -11.01 -10.15
CA SER A 171 -22.02 -11.33 -11.51
C SER A 171 -21.31 -12.68 -11.56
N LEU A 172 -20.39 -12.95 -10.63
CA LEU A 172 -19.67 -14.22 -10.52
C LEU A 172 -20.56 -15.41 -10.15
N LYS A 173 -21.71 -15.19 -9.49
CA LYS A 173 -22.73 -16.23 -9.33
C LYS A 173 -23.33 -16.69 -10.66
N LYS A 174 -23.50 -15.77 -11.62
CA LYS A 174 -24.05 -16.04 -12.96
C LYS A 174 -22.99 -16.63 -13.90
N ASN A 175 -21.77 -16.07 -13.87
CA ASN A 175 -20.63 -16.57 -14.63
C ASN A 175 -19.39 -16.67 -13.71
N LYS A 176 -19.17 -17.88 -13.18
CA LYS A 176 -18.08 -18.14 -12.23
C LYS A 176 -16.68 -17.92 -12.81
N ASN A 177 -16.52 -17.96 -14.13
CA ASN A 177 -15.23 -17.87 -14.79
C ASN A 177 -15.04 -16.52 -15.49
N ASN A 178 -15.79 -15.48 -15.10
CA ASN A 178 -15.54 -14.13 -15.58
C ASN A 178 -14.20 -13.63 -15.01
N THR A 179 -13.15 -13.69 -15.83
CA THR A 179 -11.78 -13.35 -15.44
C THR A 179 -11.66 -11.87 -15.05
N ILE A 180 -12.43 -11.00 -15.70
CA ILE A 180 -12.44 -9.57 -15.41
C ILE A 180 -13.00 -9.30 -14.00
N ASP A 181 -14.13 -9.93 -13.65
CA ASP A 181 -14.74 -9.75 -12.32
C ASP A 181 -13.82 -10.29 -11.21
N LEU A 182 -13.12 -11.41 -11.48
CA LEU A 182 -12.12 -11.98 -10.56
C LEU A 182 -10.94 -11.01 -10.36
N ILE A 183 -10.44 -10.39 -11.44
CA ILE A 183 -9.38 -9.36 -11.35
C ILE A 183 -9.84 -8.23 -10.42
N TYR A 184 -10.99 -7.60 -10.71
CA TYR A 184 -11.41 -6.42 -9.95
C TYR A 184 -11.72 -6.75 -8.51
N ARG A 185 -12.41 -7.87 -8.24
CA ARG A 185 -12.76 -8.25 -6.87
C ARG A 185 -11.51 -8.60 -6.07
N GLY A 186 -10.55 -9.31 -6.67
CA GLY A 186 -9.24 -9.57 -6.06
C GLY A 186 -8.46 -8.29 -5.73
N LYS A 187 -8.41 -7.32 -6.67
CA LYS A 187 -7.78 -6.01 -6.43
C LYS A 187 -8.46 -5.24 -5.29
N ILE A 188 -9.80 -5.19 -5.27
CA ILE A 188 -10.54 -4.49 -4.23
C ILE A 188 -10.30 -5.16 -2.87
N TYR A 189 -10.35 -6.49 -2.81
CA TYR A 189 -10.03 -7.23 -1.59
C TYR A 189 -8.62 -6.94 -1.09
N PHE A 190 -7.62 -6.84 -1.98
CA PHE A 190 -6.28 -6.41 -1.60
C PHE A 190 -6.26 -5.00 -0.96
N ILE A 191 -6.92 -4.02 -1.58
CA ILE A 191 -6.99 -2.63 -1.07
C ILE A 191 -7.60 -2.58 0.33
N ILE A 192 -8.73 -3.27 0.53
CA ILE A 192 -9.41 -3.31 1.84
C ILE A 192 -8.77 -4.32 2.80
N GLY A 193 -7.67 -4.96 2.39
CA GLY A 193 -6.87 -5.82 3.23
C GLY A 193 -7.44 -7.22 3.49
N LYS A 194 -8.43 -7.63 2.71
CA LYS A 194 -9.01 -8.99 2.69
C LYS A 194 -8.14 -9.93 1.86
N TYR A 195 -6.93 -10.18 2.35
CA TYR A 195 -5.90 -10.88 1.59
C TYR A 195 -6.29 -12.31 1.23
N GLU A 196 -6.91 -13.07 2.12
CA GLU A 196 -7.31 -14.45 1.80
C GLU A 196 -8.41 -14.50 0.73
N GLU A 197 -9.42 -13.61 0.81
CA GLU A 197 -10.43 -13.51 -0.25
C GLU A 197 -9.83 -13.04 -1.58
N ALA A 198 -8.84 -12.15 -1.55
CA ALA A 198 -8.11 -11.76 -2.75
C ALA A 198 -7.32 -12.94 -3.36
N LEU A 199 -6.62 -13.72 -2.53
CA LEU A 199 -5.88 -14.90 -2.95
C LEU A 199 -6.78 -15.95 -3.60
N GLU A 200 -7.99 -16.15 -3.09
CA GLU A 200 -8.98 -17.08 -3.68
C GLU A 200 -9.33 -16.68 -5.12
N ASP A 201 -9.71 -15.42 -5.34
CA ASP A 201 -10.08 -14.92 -6.67
C ASP A 201 -8.91 -14.93 -7.65
N LEU A 202 -7.72 -14.50 -7.22
CA LEU A 202 -6.52 -14.46 -8.05
C LEU A 202 -6.01 -15.87 -8.37
N THR A 203 -6.16 -16.82 -7.45
CA THR A 203 -5.82 -18.23 -7.71
C THR A 203 -6.76 -18.85 -8.72
N LYS A 204 -8.07 -18.62 -8.58
CA LYS A 204 -9.05 -19.07 -9.57
C LYS A 204 -8.81 -18.44 -10.94
N LEU A 205 -8.41 -17.18 -10.98
CA LEU A 205 -8.01 -16.52 -12.22
C LEU A 205 -6.82 -17.23 -12.88
N LEU A 206 -5.80 -17.62 -12.11
CA LEU A 206 -4.65 -18.38 -12.62
C LEU A 206 -4.98 -19.82 -13.02
N GLU A 207 -6.06 -20.41 -12.51
CA GLU A 207 -6.58 -21.69 -13.01
C GLU A 207 -7.19 -21.56 -14.42
N ILE A 208 -7.71 -20.37 -14.77
CA ILE A 208 -8.32 -20.08 -16.09
C ILE A 208 -7.26 -19.53 -17.06
N GLU A 209 -6.43 -18.59 -16.59
CA GLU A 209 -5.40 -17.88 -17.34
C GLU A 209 -4.05 -18.00 -16.59
N GLN A 210 -3.33 -19.08 -16.86
CA GLN A 210 -2.11 -19.46 -16.11
C GLN A 210 -1.01 -18.38 -16.10
N ASP A 211 -0.93 -17.57 -17.16
CA ASP A 211 0.08 -16.52 -17.35
C ASP A 211 -0.51 -15.11 -17.15
N ASN A 212 -1.63 -14.98 -16.43
CA ASN A 212 -2.22 -13.67 -16.15
C ASN A 212 -1.28 -12.83 -15.26
N ILE A 213 -0.69 -11.81 -15.86
CA ILE A 213 0.29 -10.90 -15.23
C ILE A 213 -0.30 -10.25 -13.96
N VAL A 214 -1.53 -9.75 -14.03
CA VAL A 214 -2.18 -9.08 -12.90
C VAL A 214 -2.34 -10.04 -11.73
N ALA A 215 -2.78 -11.26 -11.98
CA ALA A 215 -2.92 -12.27 -10.94
C ALA A 215 -1.58 -12.59 -10.27
N LEU A 216 -0.52 -12.82 -11.06
CA LEU A 216 0.81 -13.09 -10.53
C LEU A 216 1.37 -11.92 -9.71
N SER A 217 1.21 -10.69 -10.18
CA SER A 217 1.67 -9.49 -9.48
C SER A 217 0.97 -9.32 -8.13
N TYR A 218 -0.36 -9.24 -8.11
CA TYR A 218 -1.10 -9.01 -6.86
C TYR A 218 -0.97 -10.18 -5.88
N ARG A 219 -0.93 -11.42 -6.37
CA ARG A 219 -0.77 -12.60 -5.50
C ARG A 219 0.63 -12.63 -4.88
N GLY A 220 1.66 -12.32 -5.68
CA GLY A 220 3.02 -12.17 -5.18
C GLY A 220 3.14 -11.08 -4.11
N GLU A 221 2.45 -9.94 -4.30
CA GLU A 221 2.45 -8.83 -3.36
C GLU A 221 1.71 -9.17 -2.07
N ILE A 222 0.55 -9.81 -2.17
CA ILE A 222 -0.19 -10.30 -1.00
C ILE A 222 0.69 -11.28 -0.20
N TYR A 223 1.32 -12.24 -0.86
CA TYR A 223 2.20 -13.19 -0.18
C TYR A 223 3.39 -12.50 0.48
N TYR A 224 3.99 -11.50 -0.17
CA TYR A 224 5.05 -10.69 0.43
C TYR A 224 4.56 -9.96 1.69
N MET A 225 3.41 -9.29 1.61
CA MET A 225 2.77 -8.61 2.74
C MET A 225 2.44 -9.57 3.91
N MET A 226 2.08 -10.81 3.60
CA MET A 226 1.81 -11.87 4.59
C MET A 226 3.08 -12.58 5.08
N LYS A 227 4.28 -12.12 4.70
CA LYS A 227 5.57 -12.76 4.98
C LYS A 227 5.69 -14.21 4.48
N ARG A 228 4.89 -14.57 3.47
CA ARG A 228 4.92 -15.86 2.76
C ARG A 228 5.87 -15.77 1.57
N TYR A 229 7.15 -15.52 1.86
CA TYR A 229 8.13 -15.16 0.83
C TYR A 229 8.37 -16.24 -0.22
N ASN A 230 8.32 -17.52 0.15
CA ASN A 230 8.45 -18.62 -0.80
C ASN A 230 7.32 -18.62 -1.85
N ASP A 231 6.10 -18.36 -1.42
CA ASP A 231 4.94 -18.28 -2.31
C ASP A 231 5.03 -17.04 -3.21
N SER A 232 5.47 -15.91 -2.64
CA SER A 232 5.73 -14.68 -3.40
C SER A 232 6.77 -14.91 -4.50
N ILE A 233 7.94 -15.43 -4.16
CA ILE A 233 9.03 -15.73 -5.11
C ILE A 233 8.57 -16.68 -6.22
N ALA A 234 7.71 -17.65 -5.90
CA ALA A 234 7.19 -18.57 -6.91
C ALA A 234 6.38 -17.86 -8.00
N ASP A 235 5.56 -16.87 -7.62
CA ASP A 235 4.79 -16.07 -8.56
C ASP A 235 5.64 -15.00 -9.25
N LEU A 236 6.56 -14.35 -8.53
CA LEU A 236 7.51 -13.40 -9.12
C LEU A 236 8.37 -14.04 -10.22
N LYS A 237 8.82 -15.29 -10.01
CA LYS A 237 9.58 -16.04 -11.01
C LYS A 237 8.77 -16.36 -12.27
N LYS A 238 7.45 -16.56 -12.14
CA LYS A 238 6.57 -16.73 -13.31
C LYS A 238 6.37 -15.38 -14.00
N LEU A 239 6.10 -14.33 -13.23
CA LEU A 239 5.93 -12.98 -13.74
C LEU A 239 7.16 -12.52 -14.54
N LEU A 240 8.37 -12.71 -14.00
CA LEU A 240 9.63 -12.33 -14.66
C LEU A 240 9.94 -13.16 -15.92
N LYS A 241 9.34 -14.33 -16.11
CA LYS A 241 9.43 -15.05 -17.40
C LYS A 241 8.62 -14.36 -18.49
N ILE A 242 7.54 -13.69 -18.13
CA ILE A 242 6.61 -13.01 -19.03
C ILE A 242 7.04 -11.54 -19.22
N VAL A 243 7.45 -10.89 -18.12
CA VAL A 243 7.88 -9.49 -18.05
C VAL A 243 9.26 -9.42 -17.38
N PRO A 244 10.37 -9.66 -18.10
CA PRO A 244 11.71 -9.78 -17.52
C PRO A 244 12.24 -8.54 -16.79
N HIS A 245 11.69 -7.36 -17.09
CA HIS A 245 12.12 -6.09 -16.54
C HIS A 245 11.06 -5.44 -15.65
N ASP A 246 10.17 -6.25 -15.07
CA ASP A 246 9.24 -5.75 -14.06
C ASP A 246 10.02 -5.25 -12.82
N ALA A 247 9.90 -3.96 -12.54
CA ALA A 247 10.70 -3.30 -11.49
C ALA A 247 10.36 -3.86 -10.10
N TRP A 248 9.07 -4.05 -9.83
CA TRP A 248 8.59 -4.54 -8.54
C TRP A 248 9.02 -5.99 -8.31
N ALA A 249 8.86 -6.88 -9.28
CA ALA A 249 9.26 -8.27 -9.14
C ALA A 249 10.77 -8.44 -8.94
N ASN A 250 11.59 -7.67 -9.66
CA ASN A 250 13.05 -7.71 -9.52
C ASN A 250 13.50 -7.20 -8.15
N GLU A 251 12.95 -6.08 -7.69
CA GLU A 251 13.37 -5.49 -6.42
C GLU A 251 12.87 -6.28 -5.22
N THR A 252 11.60 -6.71 -5.24
CA THR A 252 11.02 -7.56 -4.18
C THR A 252 11.77 -8.89 -4.05
N SER A 253 12.21 -9.48 -5.17
CA SER A 253 13.01 -10.72 -5.11
C SER A 253 14.33 -10.52 -4.38
N LYS A 254 15.03 -9.40 -4.59
CA LYS A 254 16.27 -9.08 -3.87
C LYS A 254 16.00 -8.83 -2.38
N LEU A 255 14.96 -8.06 -2.07
CA LEU A 255 14.57 -7.79 -0.68
C LEU A 255 14.30 -9.07 0.11
N ILE A 256 13.70 -10.08 -0.53
CA ILE A 256 13.46 -11.40 0.08
C ILE A 256 14.76 -12.20 0.22
N GLU A 257 15.67 -12.13 -0.74
CA GLU A 257 16.96 -12.82 -0.67
C GLU A 257 17.88 -12.24 0.41
N ASP A 258 17.75 -10.94 0.69
CA ASP A 258 18.54 -10.22 1.69
C ASP A 258 17.94 -10.27 3.12
N SER A 259 16.72 -10.81 3.30
CA SER A 259 16.00 -10.90 4.59
C SER A 259 16.24 -12.21 5.35
#